data_AF-A0A7R9TM07-F1
#
_entry.id   AF-A0A7R9TM07-F1
#
_cell.length_a   1.000
_cell.length_b   1.000
_cell.length_c   1.000
_cell.angle_alpha   90.00
_cell.angle_beta   90.00
_cell.angle_gamma   90.00
#
_symmetry.space_group_name_H-M   'P 1'
#
loop_
_entity.id
_entity.type
_entity.pdbx_description
1 polymer ?
#
loop_
_entity_poly.entity_id
_entity_poly.type
_entity_poly.pdbx_seq_one_letter_code
_entity_poly.pdbx_strand_id
1 'polypeptide(L)'
;PRAMTTPDDDADVVAPPPVLLPGGRVEMRVDPARGRHLVAAVDMRAGDEALVARPYACALHDSQRTARCDHTFKRADDGGALLRCARCKHARYLGRDAQAAAWKRGHREECAAIESAAKGGRVPPATARMAARALWRKAREEKEKSDREKKNADAADAA
;
A
#
# COMPACT_ATOMS: atom_id res chain seq x y z
N PRO A 1 -49.32 -22.86 22.60
CA PRO A 1 -48.32 -21.78 22.46
C PRO A 1 -47.25 -21.83 23.57
N ARG A 2 -46.16 -22.57 23.34
CA ARG A 2 -44.94 -22.47 24.15
C ARG A 2 -44.01 -21.50 23.44
N ALA A 3 -43.75 -20.35 24.05
CA ALA A 3 -42.69 -19.47 23.61
C ALA A 3 -41.35 -20.19 23.82
N MET A 4 -40.62 -20.43 22.74
CA MET A 4 -39.23 -20.82 22.78
C MET A 4 -38.42 -19.54 23.02
N THR A 5 -38.09 -19.27 24.28
CA THR A 5 -37.02 -18.33 24.61
C THR A 5 -35.70 -19.01 24.30
N THR A 6 -35.03 -18.60 23.22
CA THR A 6 -33.62 -18.93 23.01
C THR A 6 -32.81 -18.26 24.12
N PRO A 7 -31.80 -18.93 24.70
CA PRO A 7 -30.85 -18.26 25.58
C PRO A 7 -30.12 -17.19 24.75
N ASP A 8 -30.02 -15.98 25.28
CA ASP A 8 -29.05 -14.98 24.84
C ASP A 8 -27.64 -15.54 25.05
N ASP A 9 -27.11 -16.23 24.04
CA ASP A 9 -25.70 -16.61 23.90
C ASP A 9 -24.85 -15.38 23.46
N ASP A 10 -25.16 -14.19 23.97
CA ASP A 10 -24.31 -12.99 23.90
C ASP A 10 -23.32 -12.99 25.08
N ALA A 11 -22.69 -14.14 25.32
CA ALA A 11 -21.61 -14.26 26.27
C ALA A 11 -20.41 -13.45 25.79
N ASP A 12 -20.25 -12.25 26.37
CA ASP A 12 -19.01 -11.47 26.52
C ASP A 12 -17.91 -11.79 25.50
N VAL A 13 -18.08 -11.34 24.26
CA VAL A 13 -16.93 -11.19 23.36
C VAL A 13 -16.12 -10.01 23.89
N VAL A 14 -15.23 -10.29 24.84
CA VAL A 14 -14.29 -9.32 25.39
C VAL A 14 -13.48 -8.76 24.21
N ALA A 15 -13.75 -7.50 23.86
CA ALA A 15 -13.06 -6.85 22.77
C ALA A 15 -11.55 -6.85 23.06
N PRO A 16 -10.69 -7.14 22.06
CA PRO A 16 -9.25 -7.04 22.23
C PRO A 16 -8.86 -5.62 22.68
N PRO A 17 -7.77 -5.46 23.44
CA PRO A 17 -7.34 -4.16 23.93
C PRO A 17 -7.11 -3.20 22.75
N PRO A 18 -7.45 -1.90 22.92
CA PRO A 18 -7.18 -0.90 21.90
C PRO A 18 -5.69 -0.86 21.53
N VAL A 19 -5.40 -0.73 20.24
CA VAL A 19 -4.03 -0.61 19.74
C VAL A 19 -3.80 0.82 19.28
N LEU A 20 -2.99 1.56 20.04
CA LEU A 20 -2.60 2.93 19.68
C LEU A 20 -1.74 2.93 18.42
N LEU A 21 -2.16 3.69 17.40
CA LEU A 21 -1.47 3.76 16.11
C LEU A 21 -0.28 4.74 16.16
N PRO A 22 0.68 4.61 15.21
CA PRO A 22 1.75 5.59 15.05
C PRO A 22 1.22 7.02 14.98
N GLY A 23 1.82 7.91 15.78
CA GLY A 23 1.34 9.28 15.97
C GLY A 23 0.53 9.49 17.25
N GLY A 24 0.06 8.41 17.90
CA GLY A 24 -0.46 8.46 19.27
C GLY A 24 -1.81 9.17 19.45
N ARG A 25 -2.49 9.54 18.36
CA ARG A 25 -3.75 10.30 18.38
C ARG A 25 -4.98 9.46 18.07
N VAL A 26 -4.77 8.28 17.51
CA VAL A 26 -5.83 7.37 17.06
C VAL A 26 -5.48 5.96 17.50
N GLU A 27 -6.48 5.23 17.95
CA GLU A 27 -6.36 3.82 18.30
C GLU A 27 -7.33 2.96 17.50
N MET A 28 -6.91 1.73 17.22
CA MET A 28 -7.76 0.71 16.62
C MET A 28 -8.51 -0.02 17.72
N ARG A 29 -9.83 -0.07 17.61
CA ARG A 29 -10.72 -0.86 18.45
C ARG A 29 -11.48 -1.88 17.62
N VAL A 30 -12.10 -2.85 18.29
CA VAL A 30 -12.98 -3.85 17.67
C VAL A 30 -14.25 -3.94 18.48
N ASP A 31 -15.41 -3.92 17.83
CA ASP A 31 -16.69 -4.22 18.46
C ASP A 31 -17.60 -5.01 17.50
N PRO A 32 -18.65 -5.68 17.99
CA PRO A 32 -19.54 -6.50 17.16
C PRO A 32 -20.29 -5.74 16.06
N ALA A 33 -20.63 -4.47 16.27
CA ALA A 33 -21.44 -3.69 15.35
C ALA A 33 -20.62 -3.15 14.16
N ARG A 34 -19.34 -2.81 14.39
CA ARG A 34 -18.48 -2.14 13.39
C ARG A 34 -17.27 -2.97 12.96
N GLY A 35 -16.97 -4.06 13.67
CA GLY A 35 -15.70 -4.75 13.54
C GLY A 35 -14.54 -3.83 13.91
N ARG A 36 -13.44 -3.90 13.14
CA ARG A 36 -12.27 -3.02 13.32
C ARG A 36 -12.58 -1.59 12.90
N HIS A 37 -12.35 -0.64 13.79
CA HIS A 37 -12.57 0.77 13.53
C HIS A 37 -11.54 1.63 14.27
N LEU A 38 -11.43 2.90 13.87
CA LEU A 38 -10.52 3.87 14.45
C LEU A 38 -11.27 4.81 15.39
N VAL A 39 -10.69 5.08 16.55
CA VAL A 39 -11.22 5.99 17.57
C VAL A 39 -10.14 7.02 17.92
N ALA A 40 -10.53 8.29 18.09
CA ALA A 40 -9.62 9.31 18.59
C ALA A 40 -9.22 8.98 20.04
N ALA A 41 -7.91 8.93 20.31
CA ALA A 41 -7.35 8.70 21.64
C ALA A 41 -7.11 10.01 22.41
N VAL A 42 -7.27 11.16 21.74
CA VAL A 42 -7.10 12.50 22.27
C VAL A 42 -8.22 13.41 21.76
N ASP A 43 -8.43 14.53 22.43
CA ASP A 43 -9.30 15.59 21.91
C ASP A 43 -8.73 16.14 20.59
N MET A 44 -9.61 16.29 19.59
CA MET A 44 -9.24 16.77 18.26
C MET A 44 -10.08 17.98 17.86
N ARG A 45 -9.44 18.93 17.18
CA ARG A 45 -10.06 20.14 16.63
C ARG A 45 -10.04 20.10 15.10
N ALA A 46 -10.88 20.93 14.48
CA ALA A 46 -10.89 21.09 13.04
C ALA A 46 -9.49 21.53 12.54
N GLY A 47 -8.93 20.77 11.60
CA GLY A 47 -7.58 20.97 11.07
C GLY A 47 -6.51 20.07 11.70
N ASP A 48 -6.81 19.35 12.79
CA ASP A 48 -5.85 18.42 13.39
C ASP A 48 -5.61 17.19 12.51
N GLU A 49 -4.34 16.76 12.46
CA GLU A 49 -3.93 15.56 11.76
C GLU A 49 -4.18 14.31 12.64
N ALA A 50 -5.11 13.46 12.20
CA ALA A 50 -5.44 12.22 12.91
C ALA A 50 -4.37 11.14 12.73
N LEU A 51 -3.95 10.93 11.49
CA LEU A 51 -3.05 9.84 11.09
C LEU A 51 -2.31 10.21 9.81
N VAL A 52 -1.04 9.86 9.74
CA VAL A 52 -0.25 9.86 8.50
C VAL A 52 0.19 8.45 8.18
N ALA A 53 -0.09 8.00 6.95
CA ALA A 53 0.34 6.71 6.47
C ALA A 53 0.99 6.82 5.09
N ARG A 54 2.14 6.15 4.94
CA ARG A 54 2.71 5.94 3.61
C ARG A 54 1.96 4.80 2.92
N PRO A 55 1.53 4.97 1.65
CA PRO A 55 0.76 3.93 0.97
C PRO A 55 1.59 2.65 0.82
N TYR A 56 0.96 1.51 1.12
CA TYR A 56 1.60 0.21 0.92
C TYR A 56 1.95 -0.02 -0.56
N ALA A 57 0.97 0.21 -1.43
CA ALA A 57 1.12 0.27 -2.87
C ALA A 57 0.32 1.46 -3.42
N CYS A 58 0.75 2.01 -4.55
CA CYS A 58 0.08 3.11 -5.25
C CYS A 58 0.36 3.00 -6.76
N ALA A 59 -0.59 3.41 -7.59
CA ALA A 59 -0.50 3.43 -9.05
C ALA A 59 -1.43 4.54 -9.55
N LEU A 60 -0.99 5.22 -10.60
CA LEU A 60 -1.73 6.33 -11.17
C LEU A 60 -2.91 5.81 -11.99
N HIS A 61 -4.07 6.46 -11.90
CA HIS A 61 -5.21 6.16 -12.76
C HIS A 61 -4.85 6.44 -14.24
N ASP A 62 -5.39 5.64 -15.16
CA ASP A 62 -4.99 5.67 -16.57
C ASP A 62 -5.24 7.03 -17.24
N SER A 63 -6.29 7.74 -16.79
CA SER A 63 -6.62 9.10 -17.26
C SER A 63 -5.64 10.19 -16.81
N GLN A 64 -4.84 9.93 -15.77
CA GLN A 64 -3.89 10.92 -15.23
C GLN A 64 -2.46 10.69 -15.75
N ARG A 65 -2.20 9.60 -16.50
CA ARG A 65 -0.87 9.15 -16.94
C ARG A 65 -0.06 10.24 -17.65
N THR A 66 -0.70 11.06 -18.47
CA THR A 66 -0.03 12.12 -19.24
C THR A 66 0.15 13.42 -18.46
N ALA A 67 -0.53 13.57 -17.32
CA ALA A 67 -0.57 14.79 -16.52
C ALA A 67 0.24 14.68 -15.22
N ARG A 68 0.52 13.46 -14.74
CA ARG A 68 1.19 13.24 -13.46
C ARG A 68 2.33 12.23 -13.56
N CYS A 69 3.30 12.40 -12.68
CA CYS A 69 4.42 11.47 -12.51
C CYS A 69 3.97 10.16 -11.85
N ASP A 70 4.34 9.01 -12.42
CA ASP A 70 4.07 7.68 -11.88
C ASP A 70 4.82 7.35 -10.57
N HIS A 71 5.81 8.18 -10.21
CA HIS A 71 6.56 8.04 -8.97
C HIS A 71 6.07 8.99 -7.87
N THR A 72 5.99 10.29 -8.18
CA THR A 72 5.74 11.34 -7.18
C THR A 72 4.28 11.78 -7.13
N PHE A 73 3.45 11.39 -8.10
CA PHE A 73 2.05 11.80 -8.26
C PHE A 73 1.83 13.31 -8.46
N LYS A 74 2.91 14.10 -8.43
CA LYS A 74 2.91 15.52 -8.77
C LYS A 74 2.48 15.70 -10.22
N ARG A 75 1.76 16.79 -10.48
CA ARG A 75 1.42 17.21 -11.85
C ARG A 75 2.71 17.61 -12.58
N ALA A 76 2.70 17.48 -13.89
CA ALA A 76 3.60 18.25 -14.72
C ALA A 76 3.31 19.73 -14.46
N ASP A 77 4.31 20.49 -14.04
CA ASP A 77 4.18 21.94 -13.87
C ASP A 77 3.92 22.59 -15.25
N ASP A 78 3.32 23.78 -15.26
CA ASP A 78 2.89 24.46 -16.48
C ASP A 78 4.05 24.64 -17.47
N GLY A 79 4.10 23.78 -18.50
CA GLY A 79 5.09 23.79 -19.58
C GLY A 79 6.05 22.59 -19.64
N GLY A 80 6.10 21.71 -18.64
CA GLY A 80 7.03 20.57 -18.60
C GLY A 80 6.47 19.28 -19.19
N ALA A 81 7.08 18.72 -20.24
CA ALA A 81 6.71 17.39 -20.74
C ALA A 81 7.24 16.27 -19.83
N LEU A 82 6.38 15.32 -19.42
CA LEU A 82 6.82 14.16 -18.66
C LEU A 82 7.71 13.23 -19.49
N LEU A 83 8.83 12.82 -18.90
CA LEU A 83 9.75 11.82 -19.43
C LEU A 83 9.08 10.44 -19.47
N ARG A 84 8.86 9.92 -20.69
CA ARG A 84 8.29 8.59 -20.90
C ARG A 84 9.36 7.50 -20.73
N CYS A 85 9.04 6.45 -19.98
CA CYS A 85 9.89 5.26 -19.89
C CYS A 85 10.11 4.67 -21.29
N ALA A 86 11.36 4.58 -21.73
CA ALA A 86 11.68 4.13 -23.08
C ALA A 86 11.28 2.66 -23.34
N ARG A 87 11.34 1.82 -22.31
CA ARG A 87 11.06 0.38 -22.40
C ARG A 87 9.56 0.07 -22.46
N CYS A 88 8.84 0.30 -21.36
CA CYS A 88 7.40 -0.03 -21.32
C CYS A 88 6.52 0.97 -22.07
N LYS A 89 7.02 2.19 -22.38
CA LYS A 89 6.28 3.29 -23.01
C LYS A 89 5.01 3.75 -22.28
N HIS A 90 4.76 3.20 -21.08
CA HIS A 90 3.58 3.47 -20.28
C HIS A 90 3.88 4.50 -19.18
N ALA A 91 4.81 4.20 -18.28
CA ALA A 91 5.11 5.05 -17.13
C ALA A 91 5.79 6.36 -17.55
N ARG A 92 5.48 7.44 -16.84
CA ARG A 92 5.94 8.80 -17.10
C ARG A 92 6.44 9.48 -15.82
N TYR A 93 7.47 10.32 -15.96
CA TYR A 93 8.21 10.89 -14.82
C TYR A 93 8.49 12.38 -15.04
N LEU A 94 8.60 13.16 -13.95
CA LEU A 94 9.02 14.57 -14.05
C LEU A 94 10.46 14.75 -14.55
N GLY A 95 11.30 13.73 -14.39
CA GLY A 95 12.70 13.78 -14.80
C GLY A 95 13.42 12.46 -14.54
N ARG A 96 14.73 12.45 -14.84
CA ARG A 96 15.59 11.27 -14.68
C ARG A 96 15.67 10.79 -13.23
N ASP A 97 15.67 11.71 -12.27
CA ASP A 97 15.73 11.37 -10.84
C ASP A 97 14.48 10.60 -10.39
N ALA A 98 13.30 11.09 -10.77
CA ALA A 98 12.04 10.41 -10.48
C ALA A 98 11.96 9.04 -11.18
N GLN A 99 12.49 8.92 -12.41
CA GLN A 99 12.57 7.63 -13.11
C GLN A 99 13.51 6.65 -12.40
N ALA A 100 14.69 7.10 -11.98
CA ALA A 100 15.67 6.26 -11.29
C ALA A 100 15.16 5.81 -9.91
N ALA A 101 14.51 6.70 -9.17
CA ALA A 101 13.87 6.38 -7.90
C ALA A 101 12.72 5.37 -8.08
N ALA A 102 11.88 5.55 -9.11
CA ALA A 102 10.83 4.59 -9.45
C ALA A 102 11.39 3.21 -9.79
N TRP A 103 12.48 3.16 -10.55
CA TRP A 103 13.15 1.92 -10.92
C TRP A 103 13.56 1.11 -9.69
N LYS A 104 14.23 1.76 -8.72
CA LYS A 104 14.63 1.16 -7.44
C LYS A 104 13.44 0.73 -6.58
N ARG A 105 12.34 1.49 -6.60
CA ARG A 105 11.14 1.23 -5.80
C ARG A 105 10.28 0.07 -6.33
N GLY A 106 10.56 -0.43 -7.53
CA GLY A 106 9.87 -1.61 -8.08
C GLY A 106 9.24 -1.40 -9.46
N HIS A 107 9.53 -0.28 -10.14
CA HIS A 107 9.15 -0.15 -11.55
C HIS A 107 9.92 -1.15 -12.42
N ARG A 108 11.08 -1.67 -12.00
CA ARG A 108 11.84 -2.66 -12.78
C ARG A 108 10.99 -3.88 -13.13
N GLU A 109 10.34 -4.47 -12.13
CA GLU A 109 9.50 -5.66 -12.26
C GLU A 109 8.21 -5.32 -13.03
N GLU A 110 7.59 -4.19 -12.69
CA GLU A 110 6.38 -3.70 -13.37
C GLU A 110 6.64 -3.40 -14.85
N CYS A 111 7.79 -2.82 -15.18
CA CYS A 111 8.14 -2.40 -16.53
C CYS A 111 8.16 -3.59 -17.49
N ALA A 112 8.77 -4.71 -17.06
CA ALA A 112 8.78 -5.95 -17.83
C ALA A 112 7.37 -6.54 -17.99
N ALA A 113 6.56 -6.52 -16.94
CA ALA A 113 5.18 -7.02 -16.99
C ALA A 113 4.29 -6.18 -17.93
N ILE A 114 4.39 -4.84 -17.88
CA ILE A 114 3.65 -3.94 -18.77
C ILE A 114 4.10 -4.14 -20.22
N GLU A 115 5.41 -4.22 -20.47
CA GLU A 115 5.95 -4.45 -21.81
C GLU A 115 5.44 -5.77 -22.40
N SER A 116 5.41 -6.83 -21.59
CA SER A 116 4.88 -8.14 -21.99
C SER A 116 3.37 -8.06 -22.29
N ALA A 117 2.58 -7.50 -21.38
CA ALA A 117 1.13 -7.37 -21.54
C ALA A 117 0.75 -6.48 -22.75
N ALA A 118 1.51 -5.42 -23.00
CA ALA A 118 1.31 -4.54 -24.15
C ALA A 118 1.54 -5.27 -25.49
N LYS A 119 2.48 -6.22 -25.56
CA LYS A 119 2.66 -7.08 -26.75
C LYS A 119 1.45 -7.98 -26.99
N GLY A 120 0.75 -8.38 -25.93
CA GLY A 120 -0.53 -9.09 -25.98
C GLY A 120 -1.74 -8.19 -26.25
N GLY A 121 -1.55 -6.90 -26.56
CA GLY A 121 -2.60 -5.99 -27.00
C GLY A 121 -3.32 -5.21 -25.89
N ARG A 122 -2.98 -5.42 -24.60
CA ARG A 122 -3.64 -4.71 -23.50
C ARG A 122 -2.69 -4.36 -22.37
N VAL A 123 -2.64 -3.07 -22.03
CA VAL A 123 -1.99 -2.63 -20.80
C VAL A 123 -2.94 -2.89 -19.61
N PRO A 124 -2.46 -3.50 -18.51
CA PRO A 124 -3.29 -3.73 -17.34
C PRO A 124 -3.84 -2.43 -16.75
N PRO A 125 -5.13 -2.40 -16.34
CA PRO A 125 -5.72 -1.22 -15.71
C PRO A 125 -5.05 -0.89 -14.38
N ALA A 126 -5.24 0.34 -13.91
CA ALA A 126 -4.62 0.83 -12.67
C ALA A 126 -4.84 -0.07 -11.44
N THR A 127 -6.03 -0.68 -11.30
CA THR A 127 -6.34 -1.62 -10.21
C THR A 127 -5.50 -2.90 -10.26
N ALA A 128 -5.28 -3.46 -11.45
CA ALA A 128 -4.42 -4.62 -11.65
C ALA A 128 -2.94 -4.28 -11.36
N ARG A 129 -2.48 -3.10 -11.82
CA ARG A 129 -1.13 -2.60 -11.51
C ARG A 129 -0.93 -2.37 -10.01
N MET A 130 -1.93 -1.82 -9.32
CA MET A 130 -1.95 -1.67 -7.86
C MET A 130 -1.76 -3.01 -7.15
N ALA A 131 -2.58 -4.01 -7.51
CA ALA A 131 -2.52 -5.34 -6.91
C ALA A 131 -1.16 -5.99 -7.14
N ALA A 132 -0.63 -5.93 -8.37
CA ALA A 132 0.69 -6.46 -8.69
C ALA A 132 1.80 -5.78 -7.87
N ARG A 133 1.76 -4.44 -7.72
CA ARG A 133 2.71 -3.70 -6.86
C ARG A 133 2.64 -4.14 -5.40
N ALA A 134 1.45 -4.42 -4.87
CA ALA A 134 1.29 -4.94 -3.51
C ALA A 134 1.88 -6.35 -3.37
N LEU A 135 1.61 -7.24 -4.33
CA LEU A 135 2.13 -8.61 -4.32
C LEU A 135 3.66 -8.65 -4.45
N TRP A 136 4.25 -7.86 -5.36
CA TRP A 136 5.70 -7.77 -5.48
C TRP A 136 6.35 -7.17 -4.23
N ARG A 137 5.71 -6.18 -3.59
CA ARG A 137 6.20 -5.64 -2.32
C ARG A 137 6.19 -6.71 -1.23
N LYS A 138 5.06 -7.43 -1.08
CA LYS A 138 4.92 -8.51 -0.10
C LYS A 138 6.00 -9.58 -0.29
N ALA A 139 6.21 -10.03 -1.53
CA ALA A 139 7.23 -11.03 -1.85
C ALA A 139 8.67 -10.57 -1.51
N ARG A 140 8.96 -9.27 -1.68
CA ARG A 140 10.26 -8.69 -1.26
C ARG A 140 10.41 -8.69 0.26
N GLU A 141 9.38 -8.25 0.98
CA GLU A 141 9.36 -8.22 2.45
C GLU A 141 9.50 -9.64 3.05
N GLU A 142 8.84 -10.64 2.47
CA GLU A 142 8.97 -12.06 2.87
C GLU A 142 10.37 -12.61 2.62
N LYS A 143 10.95 -12.31 1.46
CA LYS A 143 12.33 -12.71 1.15
C LYS A 143 13.33 -12.06 2.09
N GLU A 144 13.22 -10.76 2.34
CA GLU A 144 14.08 -10.02 3.27
C GLU A 144 14.01 -10.59 4.69
N LYS A 145 12.81 -10.99 5.14
CA LYS A 145 12.62 -11.66 6.43
C LYS A 145 13.34 -13.01 6.48
N SER A 146 13.16 -13.86 5.47
CA SER A 146 13.84 -15.17 5.40
C SER A 146 15.36 -15.02 5.33
N ASP A 147 15.88 -14.07 4.55
CA ASP A 147 17.31 -13.80 4.45
C ASP A 147 17.89 -13.30 5.79
N ARG A 148 17.12 -12.52 6.56
CA ARG A 148 17.51 -12.07 7.91
C ARG A 148 17.51 -13.22 8.93
N GLU A 149 16.50 -14.08 8.90
CA GLU A 149 16.41 -15.25 9.79
C GLU A 149 17.58 -16.21 9.57
N LYS A 150 17.95 -16.48 8.31
CA LYS A 150 19.14 -17.29 7.98
C LYS A 150 20.42 -16.70 8.54
N LYS A 151 20.66 -15.40 8.33
CA LYS A 151 21.84 -14.70 8.87
C LYS A 151 21.93 -14.77 10.40
N ASN A 152 20.78 -14.68 11.08
CA ASN A 152 20.75 -14.77 12.54
C ASN A 152 21.04 -16.20 13.03
N ALA A 153 20.55 -17.23 12.32
CA ALA A 153 20.86 -18.63 12.63
C ALA A 153 22.35 -18.94 12.39
N ASP A 154 22.90 -18.54 11.24
CA ASP A 154 24.32 -18.73 10.91
C ASP A 154 25.24 -18.05 11.93
N ALA A 155 24.85 -16.88 12.45
CA ALA A 155 25.60 -16.16 13.49
C ALA A 155 25.50 -16.81 14.87
N ALA A 156 24.40 -17.52 15.16
CA ALA A 156 24.23 -18.25 16.42
C ALA A 156 25.01 -19.57 16.43
N ASP A 157 25.12 -20.26 15.29
CA ASP A 157 25.93 -21.48 15.15
C ASP A 157 27.44 -21.20 15.13
N ALA A 158 27.85 -19.96 14.85
CA ALA A 158 29.24 -19.52 14.84
C ALA A 158 29.74 -18.97 16.20
N ALA A 159 28.88 -18.89 17.22
CA ALA A 159 29.18 -18.37 18.56
C ALA A 159 29.23 -19.49 19.60
#